data_AF-A0A964ZGV7-F1
#
_entry.id   AF-A0A964ZGV7-F1
#
_cell.length_a   1.000
_cell.length_b   1.000
_cell.length_c   1.000
_cell.angle_alpha   90.00
_cell.angle_beta   90.00
_cell.angle_gamma   90.00
#
_symmetry.space_group_name_H-M   'P 1'
#
loop_
_entity.id
_entity.type
_entity.pdbx_description
1 polymer ?
#
loop_
_entity_poly.entity_id
_entity_poly.type
_entity_poly.pdbx_seq_one_letter_code
_entity_poly.pdbx_strand_id
1 'polypeptide(L)'
;MDEGRVSKVVKDAQRQKEYKVDFTEAELVALLADSSKTITGDIRWEEDEDHSPAVEFRAEITSDAGYPLFVRGSFNPLAQTLTFAIIHANSRRIYALDLGKDHHNPRCTNVGEKHKHRWTDRFRDKDAYVPDDITQPAMSPVAVWKEFCAEAKITHNGVMAAPPEQQPSLFS
;
A
#
# COMPACT_ATOMS: atom_id res chain seq x y z
N MET A 1 11.79 47.41 18.49
CA MET A 1 11.57 46.01 18.90
C MET A 1 10.51 45.44 17.99
N ASP A 2 10.89 44.67 16.98
CA ASP A 2 9.97 43.86 16.18
C ASP A 2 10.59 42.46 16.02
N GLU A 3 10.71 41.76 17.14
CA GLU A 3 11.22 40.38 17.21
C GLU A 3 10.15 39.34 16.81
N GLY A 4 8.91 39.78 16.57
CA GLY A 4 7.78 38.91 16.26
C GLY A 4 7.71 38.46 14.80
N ARG A 5 8.23 39.27 13.87
CA ARG A 5 8.08 39.01 12.42
C ARG A 5 9.14 38.06 11.86
N VAL A 6 10.33 38.04 12.46
CA VAL A 6 11.43 37.14 12.04
C VAL A 6 11.16 35.69 12.43
N SER A 7 10.49 35.46 13.58
CA SER A 7 10.21 34.11 14.11
C SER A 7 9.23 33.29 13.25
N LYS A 8 8.28 33.95 12.56
CA LYS A 8 7.30 33.24 11.71
C LYS A 8 7.88 32.84 10.36
N VAL A 9 8.70 33.71 9.75
CA VAL A 9 9.32 33.44 8.44
C VAL A 9 10.37 32.32 8.54
N VAL A 10 11.10 32.21 9.64
CA VAL A 10 12.08 31.13 9.84
C VAL A 10 11.39 29.78 10.14
N LYS A 11 10.28 29.79 10.87
CA LYS A 11 9.49 28.57 11.14
C LYS A 11 8.71 28.07 9.91
N ASP A 12 8.24 28.98 9.05
CA ASP A 12 7.61 28.62 7.78
C ASP A 12 8.67 28.18 6.75
N ALA A 13 9.88 28.76 6.76
CA ALA A 13 11.01 28.31 5.94
C ALA A 13 11.59 26.95 6.36
N GLN A 14 11.47 26.56 7.64
CA GLN A 14 11.83 25.20 8.11
C GLN A 14 10.73 24.16 7.89
N ARG A 15 9.47 24.59 7.70
CA ARG A 15 8.33 23.72 7.38
C ARG A 15 8.14 23.50 5.86
N GLN A 16 8.83 24.28 5.06
CA GLN A 16 8.83 24.24 3.58
C GLN A 16 10.20 23.86 3.00
N LYS A 17 10.96 22.97 3.66
CA LYS A 17 11.93 22.16 2.91
C LYS A 17 11.13 21.26 1.97
N GLU A 18 10.94 21.76 0.75
CA GLU A 18 10.67 21.04 -0.49
C GLU A 18 10.42 19.54 -0.30
N TYR A 19 9.15 19.18 -0.13
CA TYR A 19 8.72 17.81 -0.36
C TYR A 19 8.76 17.56 -1.87
N LYS A 20 9.97 17.35 -2.38
CA LYS A 20 10.22 16.82 -3.71
C LYS A 20 9.86 15.35 -3.66
N VAL A 21 8.65 14.99 -4.08
CA VAL A 21 8.15 13.61 -3.92
C VAL A 21 8.22 12.82 -5.22
N ASP A 22 9.39 12.86 -5.84
CA ASP A 22 9.80 11.80 -6.75
C ASP A 22 10.82 10.97 -5.99
N PHE A 23 10.40 9.80 -5.52
CA PHE A 23 11.33 8.80 -5.02
C PHE A 23 12.15 8.29 -6.20
N THR A 24 13.46 8.21 -6.01
CA THR A 24 14.30 7.38 -6.86
C THR A 24 14.05 5.90 -6.56
N GLU A 25 14.34 5.04 -7.54
CA GLU A 25 14.31 3.59 -7.35
C GLU A 25 15.18 3.16 -6.16
N ALA A 26 16.36 3.75 -6.00
CA ALA A 26 17.26 3.44 -4.88
C ALA A 26 16.66 3.79 -3.51
N GLU A 27 16.01 4.95 -3.39
CA GLU A 27 15.33 5.34 -2.13
C GLU A 27 14.18 4.39 -1.79
N LEU A 28 13.41 3.95 -2.80
CA LEU A 28 12.33 3.01 -2.56
C LEU A 28 12.81 1.61 -2.24
N VAL A 29 13.89 1.14 -2.87
CA VAL A 29 14.55 -0.11 -2.48
C VAL A 29 14.99 -0.05 -1.01
N ALA A 30 15.58 1.07 -0.57
CA ALA A 30 15.97 1.26 0.83
C ALA A 30 14.76 1.26 1.78
N LEU A 31 13.68 1.96 1.43
CA LEU A 31 12.44 2.01 2.19
C LEU A 31 11.76 0.64 2.31
N LEU A 32 11.70 -0.12 1.22
CA LEU A 32 11.15 -1.48 1.25
C LEU A 32 12.05 -2.44 2.03
N ALA A 33 13.37 -2.23 2.01
CA ALA A 33 14.32 -3.04 2.76
C ALA A 33 14.35 -2.75 4.27
N ASP A 34 13.78 -1.64 4.74
CA ASP A 34 13.69 -1.27 6.15
C ASP A 34 12.85 -2.27 6.96
N SER A 35 13.47 -3.03 7.86
CA SER A 35 12.76 -4.01 8.71
C SER A 35 12.18 -3.42 9.99
N SER A 36 12.36 -2.12 10.26
CA SER A 36 11.74 -1.45 11.40
C SER A 36 10.26 -1.12 11.19
N LYS A 37 9.73 -1.38 9.98
CA LYS A 37 8.33 -1.12 9.66
C LYS A 37 7.41 -1.97 10.52
N THR A 38 6.51 -1.32 11.25
CA THR A 38 5.52 -1.97 12.09
C THR A 38 4.13 -1.41 11.90
N ILE A 39 3.12 -2.28 11.97
CA ILE A 39 1.71 -1.90 12.11
C ILE A 39 1.26 -2.37 13.49
N THR A 40 0.59 -1.52 14.27
CA THR A 40 0.08 -1.87 15.60
C THR A 40 -1.44 -1.92 15.59
N GLY A 41 -2.01 -2.91 16.26
CA GLY A 41 -3.45 -3.06 16.41
C GLY A 41 -4.09 -3.97 15.36
N ASP A 42 -5.36 -4.29 15.59
CA ASP A 42 -6.11 -5.17 14.70
C ASP A 42 -6.52 -4.44 13.41
N ILE A 43 -6.55 -5.19 12.31
CA ILE A 43 -7.05 -4.71 11.03
C ILE A 43 -8.45 -5.28 10.82
N ARG A 44 -9.40 -4.41 10.50
CA ARG A 44 -10.77 -4.76 10.16
C ARG A 44 -11.10 -4.23 8.78
N TRP A 45 -11.90 -4.99 8.05
CA TRP A 45 -12.44 -4.59 6.76
C TRP A 45 -13.70 -3.76 6.98
N GLU A 46 -13.82 -2.69 6.20
CA GLU A 46 -14.92 -1.74 6.19
C GLU A 46 -15.55 -1.73 4.79
N GLU A 47 -16.83 -1.42 4.71
CA GLU A 47 -17.51 -1.25 3.42
C GLU A 47 -16.93 -0.05 2.67
N ASP A 48 -16.79 -0.18 1.36
CA ASP A 48 -16.42 0.93 0.49
C ASP A 48 -17.56 1.97 0.43
N GLU A 49 -17.20 3.26 0.28
CA GLU A 49 -18.14 4.39 0.36
C GLU A 49 -19.24 4.32 -0.71
N ASP A 50 -18.92 3.73 -1.86
CA ASP A 50 -19.83 3.59 -2.99
C ASP A 50 -20.79 2.39 -2.87
N HIS A 51 -20.82 1.70 -1.71
CA HIS A 51 -21.57 0.44 -1.51
C HIS A 51 -21.28 -0.62 -2.58
N SER A 52 -20.06 -0.59 -3.11
CA SER A 52 -19.58 -1.61 -4.02
C SER A 52 -19.47 -2.94 -3.26
N PRO A 53 -19.41 -4.09 -3.96
CA PRO A 53 -19.08 -5.35 -3.30
C PRO A 53 -17.63 -5.39 -2.78
N ALA A 54 -16.85 -4.32 -2.86
CA ALA A 54 -15.53 -4.29 -2.27
C ALA A 54 -15.60 -3.90 -0.78
N VAL A 55 -14.66 -4.44 -0.03
CA VAL A 55 -14.33 -4.00 1.33
C VAL A 55 -12.89 -3.51 1.35
N GLU A 56 -12.59 -2.61 2.27
CA GLU A 56 -11.26 -2.04 2.40
C GLU A 56 -10.80 -1.85 3.83
N PHE A 57 -9.51 -1.57 4.01
CA PHE A 57 -8.99 -1.10 5.28
C PHE A 57 -7.84 -0.12 5.04
N ARG A 58 -7.53 0.64 6.09
CA ARG A 58 -6.33 1.48 6.17
C ARG A 58 -5.58 1.22 7.47
N ALA A 59 -4.28 0.96 7.38
CA ALA A 59 -3.41 0.71 8.52
C ALA A 59 -2.13 1.55 8.46
N GLU A 60 -1.86 2.35 9.49
CA GLU A 60 -0.65 3.17 9.57
C GLU A 60 0.60 2.30 9.79
N ILE A 61 1.69 2.63 9.11
CA ILE A 61 3.01 2.03 9.31
C ILE A 61 3.88 3.02 10.06
N THR A 62 4.46 2.59 11.17
CA THR A 62 5.57 3.28 11.84
C THR A 62 6.91 2.67 11.43
N SER A 63 7.97 3.46 11.38
CA SER A 63 9.33 3.01 11.09
C SER A 63 10.35 3.91 11.78
N ASP A 64 11.55 3.41 12.06
CA ASP A 64 12.64 4.18 12.66
C ASP A 64 13.11 5.31 11.72
N ALA A 65 13.03 5.07 10.41
CA ALA A 65 13.33 6.07 9.39
C ALA A 65 12.30 7.21 9.34
N GLY A 66 11.14 7.05 10.00
CA GLY A 66 10.13 8.11 10.14
C GLY A 66 9.35 8.42 8.85
N TYR A 67 9.31 7.51 7.88
CA TYR A 67 8.53 7.72 6.67
C TYR A 67 7.01 7.71 6.99
N PRO A 68 6.23 8.69 6.50
CA PRO A 68 4.78 8.71 6.69
C PRO A 68 4.11 7.73 5.72
N LEU A 69 4.03 6.47 6.15
CA LEU A 69 3.53 5.34 5.36
C LEU A 69 2.24 4.78 5.94
N PHE A 70 1.37 4.30 5.07
CA PHE A 70 0.24 3.46 5.44
C PHE A 70 0.00 2.39 4.38
N VAL A 71 -0.68 1.32 4.78
CA VAL A 71 -1.22 0.32 3.86
C VAL A 71 -2.69 0.59 3.64
N ARG A 72 -3.12 0.51 2.37
CA ARG A 72 -4.53 0.32 2.01
C ARG A 72 -4.68 -1.10 1.47
N GLY A 73 -5.65 -1.83 2.02
CA GLY A 73 -6.11 -3.09 1.44
C GLY A 73 -7.48 -2.93 0.81
N SER A 74 -7.71 -3.58 -0.31
CA SER A 74 -9.03 -3.66 -0.95
C SER A 74 -9.28 -5.08 -1.43
N PHE A 75 -10.47 -5.61 -1.14
CA PHE A 75 -10.86 -6.96 -1.52
C PHE A 75 -12.27 -6.94 -2.09
N ASN A 76 -12.45 -7.53 -3.26
CA ASN A 76 -13.75 -7.73 -3.88
C ASN A 76 -13.97 -9.24 -4.08
N PRO A 77 -14.82 -9.90 -3.26
CA PRO A 77 -15.04 -11.34 -3.34
C PRO A 77 -15.79 -11.75 -4.62
N LEU A 78 -16.62 -10.88 -5.21
CA LEU A 78 -17.35 -11.20 -6.44
C LEU A 78 -16.42 -11.21 -7.67
N ALA A 79 -15.53 -10.24 -7.75
CA ALA A 79 -14.51 -10.16 -8.80
C ALA A 79 -13.28 -11.04 -8.50
N GLN A 80 -13.20 -11.61 -7.28
CA GLN A 80 -12.04 -12.35 -6.76
C GLN A 80 -10.74 -11.55 -6.87
N THR A 81 -10.80 -10.24 -6.63
CA THR A 81 -9.63 -9.36 -6.69
C THR A 81 -9.18 -8.94 -5.30
N LEU A 82 -7.87 -8.91 -5.06
CA LEU A 82 -7.25 -8.45 -3.82
C LEU A 82 -6.07 -7.52 -4.12
N THR A 83 -6.04 -6.37 -3.45
CA THR A 83 -4.94 -5.41 -3.52
C THR A 83 -4.43 -5.11 -2.11
N PHE A 84 -3.11 -5.14 -1.92
CA PHE A 84 -2.44 -4.49 -0.79
C PHE A 84 -1.44 -3.47 -1.32
N ALA A 85 -1.56 -2.22 -0.90
CA ALA A 85 -0.75 -1.11 -1.39
C ALA A 85 -0.10 -0.33 -0.24
N ILE A 86 1.22 -0.18 -0.28
CA ILE A 86 1.92 0.78 0.58
C ILE A 86 1.85 2.14 -0.10
N ILE A 87 1.37 3.12 0.65
CA ILE A 87 1.18 4.49 0.19
C ILE A 87 2.01 5.40 1.09
N HIS A 88 2.83 6.24 0.45
CA HIS A 88 3.48 7.34 1.14
C HIS A 88 2.56 8.57 1.08
N ALA A 89 2.33 9.21 2.23
CA ALA A 89 1.33 10.27 2.39
C ALA A 89 1.44 11.40 1.36
N ASN A 90 2.67 11.68 0.87
CA ASN A 90 2.91 12.76 -0.08
C ASN A 90 3.20 12.30 -1.53
N SER A 91 3.32 10.99 -1.82
CA SER A 91 3.77 10.50 -3.15
C SER A 91 2.77 9.62 -3.91
N ARG A 92 1.76 9.07 -3.22
CA ARG A 92 0.82 8.02 -3.67
C ARG A 92 1.37 6.61 -3.43
N ARG A 93 0.82 5.62 -4.16
CA ARG A 93 1.19 4.21 -4.14
C ARG A 93 2.66 4.05 -4.55
N ILE A 94 3.46 3.45 -3.68
CA ILE A 94 4.89 3.23 -3.90
C ILE A 94 5.25 1.75 -4.05
N TYR A 95 4.34 0.87 -3.64
CA TYR A 95 4.46 -0.57 -3.76
C TYR A 95 3.06 -1.18 -3.66
N ALA A 96 2.79 -2.22 -4.45
CA ALA A 96 1.52 -2.93 -4.38
C ALA A 96 1.65 -4.40 -4.78
N LEU A 97 0.81 -5.22 -4.17
CA LEU A 97 0.50 -6.58 -4.59
C LEU A 97 -0.95 -6.60 -5.06
N ASP A 98 -1.16 -7.05 -6.30
CA ASP A 98 -2.46 -7.16 -6.93
C ASP A 98 -2.69 -8.62 -7.38
N LEU A 99 -3.85 -9.17 -7.02
CA LEU A 99 -4.31 -10.52 -7.32
C LEU A 99 -5.69 -10.48 -8.02
N GLY A 100 -5.91 -11.38 -8.98
CA GLY A 100 -7.20 -11.61 -9.65
C GLY A 100 -7.49 -10.67 -10.82
N LYS A 101 -6.53 -9.82 -11.22
CA LYS A 101 -6.67 -8.93 -12.36
C LYS A 101 -5.41 -8.89 -13.20
N ASP A 102 -5.54 -9.06 -14.50
CA ASP A 102 -4.41 -8.96 -15.42
C ASP A 102 -3.78 -7.56 -15.42
N HIS A 103 -2.44 -7.54 -15.49
CA HIS A 103 -1.67 -6.31 -15.69
C HIS A 103 -0.85 -6.33 -16.98
N HIS A 104 -0.83 -5.16 -17.61
CA HIS A 104 -0.08 -4.87 -18.81
C HIS A 104 1.01 -3.84 -18.52
N ASN A 105 2.27 -4.26 -18.63
CA ASN A 105 3.39 -3.36 -18.39
C ASN A 105 3.50 -2.30 -19.50
N PRO A 106 4.11 -1.13 -19.21
CA PRO A 106 4.35 -0.08 -20.20
C PRO A 106 5.18 -0.50 -21.43
N ARG A 107 5.86 -1.64 -21.35
CA ARG A 107 6.64 -2.25 -22.44
C ARG A 107 5.84 -3.28 -23.25
N CYS A 108 4.52 -3.27 -23.07
CA CYS A 108 3.58 -4.16 -23.71
C CYS A 108 3.74 -5.65 -23.37
N THR A 109 4.23 -5.98 -22.18
CA THR A 109 4.28 -7.35 -21.68
C THR A 109 3.14 -7.62 -20.71
N ASN A 110 2.46 -8.77 -20.87
CA ASN A 110 1.44 -9.23 -19.94
C ASN A 110 2.11 -9.95 -18.77
N VAL A 111 1.74 -9.57 -17.54
CA VAL A 111 2.29 -10.15 -16.31
C VAL A 111 1.36 -11.24 -15.77
N GLY A 112 0.05 -11.12 -16.02
CA GLY A 112 -0.98 -12.01 -15.50
C GLY A 112 -1.69 -11.48 -14.25
N GLU A 113 -2.58 -12.29 -13.70
CA GLU A 113 -3.47 -11.91 -12.61
C GLU A 113 -2.80 -11.73 -11.24
N LYS A 114 -1.61 -12.34 -11.03
CA LYS A 114 -0.81 -12.22 -9.81
C LYS A 114 0.44 -11.41 -10.11
N HIS A 115 0.52 -10.20 -9.59
CA HIS A 115 1.65 -9.32 -9.86
C HIS A 115 1.96 -8.36 -8.71
N LYS A 116 3.24 -8.00 -8.58
CA LYS A 116 3.73 -6.94 -7.70
C LYS A 116 4.18 -5.77 -8.53
N HIS A 117 3.78 -4.57 -8.14
CA HIS A 117 4.25 -3.35 -8.75
C HIS A 117 5.62 -2.99 -8.20
N ARG A 118 6.52 -2.59 -9.09
CA ARG A 118 7.86 -2.09 -8.77
C ARG A 118 7.94 -0.64 -9.18
N TRP A 119 8.42 0.19 -8.27
CA TRP A 119 8.80 1.53 -8.62
C TRP A 119 10.09 1.56 -9.43
N THR A 120 10.04 2.23 -10.58
CA THR A 120 11.23 2.56 -11.38
C THR A 120 11.26 4.05 -11.63
N ASP A 121 12.44 4.64 -11.81
CA ASP A 121 12.55 6.07 -12.12
C ASP A 121 11.76 6.46 -13.37
N ARG A 122 11.67 5.55 -14.35
CA ARG A 122 11.02 5.79 -15.65
C ARG A 122 9.50 5.61 -15.61
N PHE A 123 9.02 4.56 -14.95
CA PHE A 123 7.61 4.15 -15.02
C PHE A 123 6.87 4.30 -13.70
N ARG A 124 7.56 4.68 -12.62
CA ARG A 124 7.04 4.70 -11.26
C ARG A 124 6.45 3.32 -10.97
N ASP A 125 5.29 3.28 -10.34
CA ASP A 125 4.53 2.08 -9.98
C ASP A 125 3.85 1.35 -11.16
N LYS A 126 4.12 1.70 -12.42
CA LYS A 126 3.44 1.06 -13.57
C LYS A 126 4.08 -0.25 -14.03
N ASP A 127 5.33 -0.51 -13.66
CA ASP A 127 6.02 -1.74 -14.04
C ASP A 127 5.76 -2.82 -12.98
N ALA A 128 5.43 -4.04 -13.40
CA ALA A 128 5.09 -5.13 -12.50
C ALA A 128 5.73 -6.45 -12.92
N TYR A 129 5.81 -7.38 -11.97
CA TYR A 129 6.40 -8.70 -12.14
C TYR A 129 5.59 -9.75 -11.38
N VAL A 130 5.70 -11.02 -11.78
CA VAL A 130 5.06 -12.13 -11.07
C VAL A 130 5.89 -12.45 -9.81
N PRO A 131 5.31 -12.39 -8.60
CA PRO A 131 5.97 -12.85 -7.38
C PRO A 131 6.04 -14.37 -7.29
N ASP A 132 7.20 -14.89 -6.89
CA ASP A 132 7.38 -16.31 -6.52
C ASP A 132 7.00 -16.58 -5.05
N ASP A 133 7.10 -15.53 -4.21
CA ASP A 133 6.89 -15.53 -2.76
C ASP A 133 5.42 -15.47 -2.34
N ILE A 134 4.52 -15.07 -3.25
CA ILE A 134 3.08 -15.02 -3.00
C ILE A 134 2.44 -16.30 -3.52
N THR A 135 1.96 -17.14 -2.61
CA THR A 135 1.45 -18.48 -2.91
C THR A 135 -0.05 -18.61 -2.72
N GLN A 136 -0.65 -17.72 -1.93
CA GLN A 136 -2.07 -17.77 -1.60
C GLN A 136 -2.93 -17.10 -2.67
N PRO A 137 -4.17 -17.58 -2.89
CA PRO A 137 -5.10 -16.97 -3.84
C PRO A 137 -5.73 -15.69 -3.26
N ALA A 138 -6.29 -14.84 -4.14
CA ALA A 138 -7.03 -13.63 -3.75
C ALA A 138 -8.15 -13.91 -2.71
N MET A 139 -8.77 -15.09 -2.79
CA MET A 139 -9.83 -15.55 -1.87
C MET A 139 -9.31 -15.97 -0.48
N SER A 140 -8.01 -15.77 -0.19
CA SER A 140 -7.44 -15.99 1.15
C SER A 140 -6.75 -14.73 1.71
N PRO A 141 -7.46 -13.58 1.87
CA PRO A 141 -6.82 -12.29 2.17
C PRO A 141 -5.95 -12.29 3.43
N VAL A 142 -6.35 -13.00 4.49
CA VAL A 142 -5.57 -13.10 5.74
C VAL A 142 -4.26 -13.86 5.54
N ALA A 143 -4.25 -14.87 4.67
CA ALA A 143 -3.04 -15.63 4.37
C ALA A 143 -2.11 -14.84 3.44
N VAL A 144 -2.67 -14.20 2.39
CA VAL A 144 -1.93 -13.29 1.51
C VAL A 144 -1.34 -12.12 2.31
N TRP A 145 -2.06 -11.59 3.30
CA TRP A 145 -1.57 -10.50 4.16
C TRP A 145 -0.27 -10.87 4.87
N LYS A 146 -0.16 -12.09 5.39
CA LYS A 146 1.06 -12.57 6.03
C LYS A 146 2.23 -12.64 5.04
N GLU A 147 1.99 -13.10 3.83
CA GLU A 147 3.01 -13.14 2.76
C GLU A 147 3.44 -11.72 2.36
N PHE A 148 2.47 -10.82 2.18
CA PHE A 148 2.72 -9.41 1.88
C PHE A 148 3.55 -8.73 2.98
N CYS A 149 3.20 -8.94 4.26
CA CYS A 149 3.97 -8.42 5.39
C CYS A 149 5.40 -8.95 5.42
N ALA A 150 5.58 -10.26 5.21
CA ALA A 150 6.91 -10.88 5.20
C ALA A 150 7.80 -10.27 4.10
N GLU A 151 7.27 -10.15 2.89
CA GLU A 151 7.99 -9.59 1.75
C GLU A 151 8.28 -8.09 1.91
N ALA A 152 7.28 -7.32 2.35
CA ALA A 152 7.44 -5.88 2.59
C ALA A 152 8.24 -5.57 3.87
N LYS A 153 8.68 -6.59 4.61
CA LYS A 153 9.35 -6.48 5.91
C LYS A 153 8.55 -5.63 6.92
N ILE A 154 7.23 -5.84 6.95
CA ILE A 154 6.32 -5.20 7.90
C ILE A 154 6.03 -6.21 9.02
N THR A 155 6.29 -5.81 10.26
CA THR A 155 5.82 -6.57 11.43
C THR A 155 4.42 -6.09 11.80
N HIS A 156 3.42 -6.95 11.72
CA HIS A 156 2.06 -6.65 12.18
C HIS A 156 1.86 -7.15 13.61
N ASN A 157 1.78 -6.23 14.57
CA ASN A 157 1.53 -6.48 15.97
C ASN A 157 0.01 -6.40 16.26
N GLY A 158 -0.74 -7.33 15.69
CA GLY A 158 -2.19 -7.44 15.83
C GLY A 158 -2.75 -8.60 15.01
N VAL A 159 -4.07 -8.63 14.86
CA VAL A 159 -4.75 -9.63 14.03
C VAL A 159 -5.46 -8.96 12.87
N MET A 160 -5.33 -9.53 11.67
CA MET A 160 -6.21 -9.18 10.55
C MET A 160 -7.47 -10.03 10.61
N ALA A 161 -8.63 -9.39 10.75
CA ALA A 161 -9.91 -10.07 10.61
C ALA A 161 -10.12 -10.56 9.18
N ALA A 162 -10.86 -11.67 9.02
CA ALA A 162 -11.37 -12.05 7.72
C ALA A 162 -12.32 -10.95 7.19
N PRO A 163 -12.37 -10.73 5.86
CA PRO A 163 -13.39 -9.85 5.30
C PRO A 163 -14.78 -10.41 5.62
N PRO A 164 -15.79 -9.54 5.80
CA PRO A 164 -17.16 -9.99 6.04
C PRO A 164 -17.63 -10.87 4.87
N GLU A 165 -18.39 -11.92 5.19
CA GLU A 165 -19.06 -12.71 4.18
C GLU A 165 -20.09 -11.86 3.45
N GLN A 166 -19.99 -11.77 2.12
CA GLN A 166 -21.05 -11.16 1.33
C GLN A 166 -22.16 -12.16 1.12
N GLN A 167 -23.36 -11.81 1.57
CA GLN A 167 -24.55 -12.54 1.19
C GLN A 167 -24.79 -12.30 -0.30
N PRO A 168 -24.98 -13.35 -1.12
CA PRO A 168 -25.40 -13.16 -2.50
C PRO A 168 -26.72 -12.39 -2.49
N SER A 169 -26.74 -11.21 -3.13
CA SER A 169 -27.98 -10.44 -3.28
C SER A 169 -29.00 -11.31 -4.00
N LEU A 170 -30.14 -11.58 -3.35
CA LEU A 170 -31.25 -12.35 -3.91
C LEU A 170 -32.09 -11.56 -4.92
N PHE A 171 -31.68 -10.33 -5.25
CA PHE A 171 -32.39 -9.49 -6.19
C PHE A 171 -31.41 -8.88 -7.20
N SER A 172 -31.52 -9.35 -8.44
CA SER A 172 -30.97 -8.77 -9.67
C SER A 172 -32.09 -8.69 -10.69
#